data_AF-A0A972Q694-F1
#
_entry.id   AF-A0A972Q694-F1
#
_cell.length_a   1.000
_cell.length_b   1.000
_cell.length_c   1.000
_cell.angle_alpha   90.00
_cell.angle_beta   90.00
_cell.angle_gamma   90.00
#
_symmetry.space_group_name_H-M   'P 1'
#
loop_
_entity.id
_entity.type
_entity.pdbx_description
1 polymer ?
#
loop_
_entity_poly.entity_id
_entity_poly.type
_entity_poly.pdbx_seq_one_letter_code
_entity_poly.pdbx_strand_id
1 'polypeptide(L)'
;MTMLTSRQYIPDLWAQKLACPLCKEPQTEVFRSANKPDQIICKQCGLMLEVEEGGSRLKITAVPKGLSSKVIGRWFSLPELQEIGRRLAEKRAAAKNPATGSSPSDLKKPENVRPFTDTHLPDSIRKERKRVKELYALGNSARQIRASFVNTDAFSPADINSIMAEIEGLEKKKHDNQRKRLTVILVIMFVFVLCIISCVLATQAYRNGFNIDLTGSNQTHPTDSVIEKNRIQSEQLPEPLRTFIPAGASIINPPTPQVQLLSPAIGQSGRCPRNPLEAAQLFGGSADTWQAADMNRGWLYIAKEPVNITVPANMSAGYLVFDLSSMEMRSVIGPAVIQNVYMITISCE
;
A
#
# COMPACT_ATOMS: atom_id res chain seq x y z
N MET A 1 -16.99 -29.73 11.70
CA MET A 1 -17.32 -28.41 11.12
C MET A 1 -16.05 -27.88 10.48
N THR A 2 -16.04 -27.66 9.17
CA THR A 2 -14.88 -27.10 8.46
C THR A 2 -14.76 -25.63 8.84
N MET A 3 -13.61 -25.23 9.40
CA MET A 3 -13.35 -23.81 9.68
C MET A 3 -13.10 -23.08 8.36
N LEU A 4 -13.89 -22.05 8.08
CA LEU A 4 -13.71 -21.21 6.90
C LEU A 4 -12.54 -20.25 7.12
N THR A 5 -11.53 -20.32 6.24
CA THR A 5 -10.33 -19.49 6.26
C THR A 5 -10.37 -18.45 5.15
N SER A 6 -9.85 -17.25 5.43
CA SER A 6 -9.71 -16.20 4.43
C SER A 6 -8.45 -16.42 3.60
N ARG A 7 -8.57 -16.20 2.29
CA ARG A 7 -7.46 -16.24 1.33
C ARG A 7 -6.46 -15.13 1.62
N GLN A 8 -5.17 -15.48 1.70
CA GLN A 8 -4.10 -14.52 1.99
C GLN A 8 -3.69 -13.70 0.78
N TYR A 9 -3.80 -14.26 -0.43
CA TYR A 9 -3.39 -13.60 -1.66
C TYR A 9 -4.52 -13.63 -2.70
N ILE A 10 -4.99 -12.45 -3.10
CA ILE A 10 -5.96 -12.26 -4.18
C ILE A 10 -5.24 -11.60 -5.36
N PRO A 11 -5.23 -12.23 -6.56
CA PRO A 11 -4.64 -11.63 -7.74
C PRO A 11 -5.34 -10.33 -8.14
N ASP A 12 -4.60 -9.30 -8.55
CA ASP A 12 -5.17 -8.00 -8.94
C ASP A 12 -6.14 -8.11 -10.14
N LEU A 13 -5.88 -9.07 -11.03
CA LEU A 13 -6.74 -9.40 -12.17
C LEU A 13 -8.17 -9.78 -11.76
N TRP A 14 -8.37 -10.30 -10.55
CA TRP A 14 -9.71 -10.60 -10.05
C TRP A 14 -10.50 -9.32 -9.79
N ALA A 15 -9.90 -8.34 -9.13
CA ALA A 15 -10.57 -7.07 -8.83
C ALA A 15 -11.00 -6.30 -10.09
N GLN A 16 -10.24 -6.44 -11.19
CA GLN A 16 -10.59 -5.84 -12.48
C GLN A 16 -11.80 -6.52 -13.16
N LYS A 17 -12.06 -7.79 -12.87
CA LYS A 17 -13.13 -8.59 -13.48
C LYS A 17 -14.36 -8.75 -12.59
N LEU A 18 -14.23 -8.47 -11.30
CA LEU A 18 -15.30 -8.67 -10.32
C LEU A 18 -16.22 -7.45 -10.23
N ALA A 19 -17.52 -7.71 -10.37
CA ALA A 19 -18.54 -6.75 -9.97
C ALA A 19 -18.80 -6.83 -8.48
N CYS A 20 -19.04 -5.69 -7.84
CA CYS A 20 -19.42 -5.65 -6.43
C CYS A 20 -20.72 -6.44 -6.22
N PRO A 21 -20.75 -7.43 -5.31
CA PRO A 21 -21.93 -8.26 -5.11
C PRO A 21 -23.13 -7.49 -4.53
N LEU A 22 -22.89 -6.31 -3.95
CA LEU A 22 -23.92 -5.50 -3.32
C LEU A 22 -24.51 -4.42 -4.26
N CYS A 23 -23.66 -3.71 -5.01
CA CYS A 23 -24.11 -2.61 -5.89
C CYS A 23 -23.95 -2.89 -7.40
N LYS A 24 -23.38 -4.04 -7.77
CA LYS A 24 -23.13 -4.50 -9.16
C LYS A 24 -22.15 -3.66 -9.99
N GLU A 25 -21.53 -2.64 -9.40
CA GLU A 25 -20.53 -1.82 -10.08
C GLU A 25 -19.19 -2.59 -10.24
N PRO A 26 -18.49 -2.47 -11.39
CA PRO A 26 -17.25 -3.21 -11.67
C PRO A 26 -16.01 -2.62 -10.99
N GLN A 27 -16.13 -1.48 -10.31
CA GLN A 27 -15.00 -0.76 -9.73
C GLN A 27 -14.59 -1.34 -8.37
N THR A 28 -13.91 -2.48 -8.39
CA THR A 28 -13.30 -3.10 -7.19
C THR A 28 -11.78 -3.06 -7.23
N GLU A 29 -11.14 -3.07 -6.06
CA GLU A 29 -9.68 -3.12 -5.89
C GLU A 29 -9.29 -4.12 -4.81
N VAL A 30 -8.07 -4.66 -4.91
CA VAL A 30 -7.48 -5.45 -3.84
C VAL A 30 -6.76 -4.52 -2.87
N PHE A 31 -7.15 -4.58 -1.61
CA PHE A 31 -6.49 -3.91 -0.49
C PHE A 31 -5.64 -4.92 0.29
N ARG A 32 -4.35 -4.64 0.40
CA ARG A 32 -3.37 -5.49 1.09
C ARG A 32 -2.87 -4.80 2.35
N SER A 33 -2.75 -5.56 3.43
CA SER A 33 -2.21 -5.08 4.70
C SER A 33 -1.23 -6.11 5.25
N ALA A 34 -0.08 -5.66 5.75
CA ALA A 34 0.79 -6.51 6.56
C ALA A 34 -0.06 -7.04 7.74
N ASN A 35 -0.15 -8.35 7.90
CA ASN A 35 -0.88 -9.04 8.98
C ASN A 35 -2.41 -9.15 8.84
N LYS A 36 -3.00 -8.92 7.66
CA LYS A 36 -4.41 -9.26 7.41
C LYS A 36 -4.57 -9.95 6.05
N PRO A 37 -5.56 -10.84 5.91
CA PRO A 37 -5.89 -11.39 4.60
C PRO A 37 -6.23 -10.28 3.60
N ASP A 38 -5.94 -10.53 2.33
CA ASP A 38 -6.30 -9.62 1.24
C ASP A 38 -7.81 -9.36 1.22
N GLN A 39 -8.16 -8.09 0.97
CA GLN A 39 -9.56 -7.65 0.97
C GLN A 39 -9.93 -7.07 -0.39
N ILE A 40 -11.14 -7.33 -0.85
CA ILE A 40 -11.72 -6.68 -2.03
C ILE A 40 -12.55 -5.49 -1.55
N ILE A 41 -12.21 -4.29 -2.01
CA ILE A 41 -12.94 -3.06 -1.72
C ILE A 41 -13.70 -2.57 -2.96
N CYS A 42 -14.98 -2.25 -2.79
CA CYS A 42 -15.77 -1.58 -3.82
C CYS A 42 -15.66 -0.06 -3.64
N LYS A 43 -15.15 0.66 -4.66
CA LYS A 43 -15.01 2.12 -4.61
C LYS A 43 -16.34 2.87 -4.57
N GLN A 44 -17.39 2.27 -5.14
CA GLN A 44 -18.68 2.93 -5.30
C GLN A 44 -19.49 2.94 -4.01
N CYS A 45 -19.65 1.78 -3.37
CA CYS A 45 -20.41 1.70 -2.13
C CYS A 45 -19.54 1.71 -0.87
N GLY A 46 -18.26 1.36 -0.95
CA GLY A 46 -17.37 1.22 0.21
C GLY A 46 -17.50 -0.13 0.95
N LEU A 47 -18.10 -1.14 0.32
CA LEU A 47 -18.11 -2.51 0.85
C LEU A 47 -16.69 -3.08 0.82
N MET A 48 -16.28 -3.74 1.91
CA MET A 48 -15.03 -4.51 1.98
C MET A 48 -15.30 -5.97 2.31
N LEU A 49 -14.65 -6.87 1.58
CA LEU A 49 -14.86 -8.31 1.62
C LEU A 49 -13.54 -9.06 1.73
N GLU A 50 -13.52 -10.12 2.52
CA GLU A 50 -12.51 -11.18 2.43
C GLU A 50 -13.09 -12.38 1.67
N VAL A 51 -12.26 -13.05 0.88
CA VAL A 51 -12.66 -14.23 0.09
C VAL A 51 -12.24 -15.49 0.83
N GLU A 52 -13.11 -16.49 0.89
CA GLU A 52 -12.77 -17.81 1.42
C GLU A 52 -11.64 -18.44 0.60
N GLU A 53 -10.79 -19.26 1.21
CA GLU A 53 -9.73 -19.99 0.52
C GLU A 53 -10.24 -20.82 -0.67
N GLY A 54 -11.40 -21.48 -0.51
CA GLY A 54 -12.13 -22.19 -1.58
C GLY A 54 -12.95 -21.31 -2.51
N GLY A 55 -13.04 -20.00 -2.26
CA GLY A 55 -13.73 -19.02 -3.11
C GLY A 55 -15.26 -19.07 -3.11
N SER A 56 -15.89 -19.97 -2.33
CA SER A 56 -17.34 -20.17 -2.36
C SER A 56 -18.10 -19.15 -1.49
N ARG A 57 -17.44 -18.58 -0.50
CA ARG A 57 -17.99 -17.62 0.45
C ARG A 57 -17.16 -16.35 0.56
N LEU A 58 -17.84 -15.30 1.01
CA LEU A 58 -17.33 -13.95 1.18
C LEU A 58 -17.66 -13.47 2.59
N LYS A 59 -16.66 -12.94 3.30
CA LYS A 59 -16.84 -12.37 4.64
C LYS A 59 -16.84 -10.86 4.57
N ILE A 60 -17.86 -10.22 5.12
CA ILE A 60 -17.92 -8.75 5.15
C ILE A 60 -17.02 -8.21 6.27
N THR A 61 -16.08 -7.32 5.94
CA THR A 61 -15.21 -6.67 6.92
C THR A 61 -15.57 -5.20 7.17
N ALA A 62 -16.17 -4.53 6.17
CA ALA A 62 -16.74 -3.20 6.32
C ALA A 62 -17.99 -3.05 5.45
N VAL A 63 -18.96 -2.27 5.93
CA VAL A 63 -20.26 -2.06 5.27
C VAL A 63 -20.44 -0.63 4.78
N PRO A 64 -21.17 -0.42 3.67
CA PRO A 64 -21.55 0.91 3.19
C PRO A 64 -22.55 1.60 4.14
N LYS A 65 -22.68 2.93 4.02
CA LYS A 65 -23.73 3.69 4.73
C LYS A 65 -25.12 3.16 4.40
N GLY A 66 -25.91 2.87 5.44
CA GLY A 66 -27.27 2.36 5.34
C GLY A 66 -27.40 0.83 5.42
N LEU A 67 -26.30 0.09 5.46
CA LEU A 67 -26.31 -1.34 5.78
C LEU A 67 -25.97 -1.56 7.27
N SER A 68 -26.66 -2.52 7.90
CA SER A 68 -26.48 -2.84 9.32
C SER A 68 -25.08 -3.36 9.61
N SER A 69 -24.44 -2.91 10.69
CA SER A 69 -23.14 -3.43 11.12
C SER A 69 -23.18 -4.89 11.58
N LYS A 70 -24.37 -5.46 11.84
CA LYS A 70 -24.54 -6.86 12.28
C LYS A 70 -24.10 -7.91 11.26
N VAL A 71 -23.87 -7.52 10.01
CA VAL A 71 -23.37 -8.44 8.97
C VAL A 71 -21.86 -8.54 8.92
N ILE A 72 -21.14 -7.65 9.60
CA ILE A 72 -19.67 -7.67 9.66
C ILE A 72 -19.20 -8.94 10.38
N GLY A 73 -18.15 -9.58 9.84
CA GLY A 73 -17.54 -10.79 10.37
C GLY A 73 -18.26 -12.08 9.98
N ARG A 74 -19.42 -12.00 9.32
CA ARG A 74 -20.19 -13.17 8.87
C ARG A 74 -19.80 -13.57 7.44
N TRP A 75 -19.76 -14.88 7.20
CA TRP A 75 -19.59 -15.48 5.88
C TRP A 75 -20.94 -15.58 5.15
N PHE A 76 -20.94 -15.18 3.88
CA PHE A 76 -22.09 -15.23 2.99
C PHE A 76 -21.70 -15.88 1.68
N SER A 77 -22.65 -16.58 1.06
CA SER A 77 -22.57 -16.94 -0.35
C SER A 77 -22.82 -15.71 -1.24
N LEU A 78 -22.39 -15.79 -2.50
CA LEU A 78 -22.63 -14.73 -3.47
C LEU A 78 -24.14 -14.40 -3.66
N PRO A 79 -25.05 -15.38 -3.79
CA PRO A 79 -26.48 -15.09 -3.93
C PRO A 79 -27.09 -14.37 -2.70
N GLU A 80 -26.64 -14.71 -1.49
CA GLU A 80 -27.11 -14.04 -0.27
C GLU A 80 -26.73 -12.55 -0.25
N LEU A 81 -25.50 -12.21 -0.65
CA LEU A 81 -25.06 -10.82 -0.74
C LEU A 81 -25.81 -10.04 -1.81
N GLN A 82 -26.09 -10.67 -2.95
CA GLN A 82 -26.86 -10.06 -4.03
C GLN A 82 -28.30 -9.77 -3.60
N GLU A 83 -28.92 -10.67 -2.84
CA GLU A 83 -30.26 -10.47 -2.29
C GLU A 83 -30.30 -9.32 -1.27
N ILE A 84 -29.26 -9.20 -0.42
CA ILE A 84 -29.10 -8.04 0.47
C ILE A 84 -29.00 -6.75 -0.34
N GLY A 85 -28.19 -6.76 -1.40
CA GLY A 85 -28.02 -5.61 -2.30
C GLY A 85 -29.32 -5.19 -2.98
N ARG A 86 -30.10 -6.15 -3.47
CA ARG A 86 -31.42 -5.93 -4.09
C ARG A 86 -32.38 -5.25 -3.13
N ARG A 87 -32.51 -5.76 -1.90
CA ARG A 87 -33.39 -5.16 -0.86
C ARG A 87 -32.98 -3.75 -0.48
N LEU A 88 -31.68 -3.45 -0.47
CA LEU A 88 -31.19 -2.08 -0.23
C LEU A 88 -31.54 -1.13 -1.39
N ALA A 89 -31.40 -1.60 -2.63
CA ALA A 89 -31.77 -0.83 -3.81
C ALA A 89 -33.27 -0.51 -3.83
N GLU A 90 -34.11 -1.48 -3.52
CA GLU A 90 -35.57 -1.31 -3.42
C GLU A 90 -35.97 -0.30 -2.34
N LYS A 91 -35.38 -0.41 -1.14
CA LYS A 91 -35.62 0.56 -0.06
C LYS A 91 -35.20 1.99 -0.46
N ARG A 92 -34.08 2.12 -1.17
CA ARG A 92 -33.60 3.43 -1.66
C ARG A 92 -34.49 3.99 -2.77
N ALA A 93 -35.00 3.14 -3.66
CA ALA A 93 -35.94 3.53 -4.70
C ALA A 93 -37.29 3.98 -4.12
N ALA A 94 -37.82 3.24 -3.15
CA ALA A 94 -39.05 3.59 -2.44
C ALA A 94 -38.93 4.93 -1.68
N ALA A 95 -37.76 5.22 -1.10
CA ALA A 95 -37.51 6.50 -0.43
C ALA A 95 -37.37 7.69 -1.40
N LYS A 96 -37.05 7.46 -2.68
CA LYS A 96 -36.90 8.52 -3.70
C LYS A 96 -38.18 8.89 -4.42
N ASN A 97 -39.17 7.99 -4.45
CA ASN A 97 -40.46 8.21 -5.09
C ASN A 97 -41.59 8.20 -4.03
N PRO A 98 -41.83 9.31 -3.29
CA PRO A 98 -43.08 9.47 -2.58
C PRO A 98 -44.18 9.67 -3.62
N ALA A 99 -44.95 8.62 -3.90
CA ALA A 99 -46.10 8.72 -4.79
C ALA A 99 -47.14 9.66 -4.17
N THR A 100 -47.43 10.70 -4.95
CA THR A 100 -48.54 11.65 -4.91
C THR A 100 -49.86 11.02 -4.44
N GLY A 101 -50.43 11.56 -3.37
CA GLY A 101 -51.76 11.26 -2.87
C GLY A 101 -52.31 12.41 -2.03
N SER A 102 -52.89 13.40 -2.71
CA SER A 102 -53.94 14.36 -2.27
C SER A 102 -53.81 15.13 -0.93
N SER A 103 -53.64 16.46 -1.13
CA SER A 103 -53.89 17.64 -0.26
C SER A 103 -55.30 17.66 0.39
N PRO A 104 -55.59 18.46 1.45
CA PRO A 104 -55.68 19.92 1.30
C PRO A 104 -55.07 20.77 2.44
N SER A 105 -54.43 21.86 2.02
CA SER A 105 -54.57 23.25 2.51
C SER A 105 -54.38 23.62 3.99
N ASP A 106 -53.79 24.81 4.13
CA ASP A 106 -53.67 25.63 5.34
C ASP A 106 -52.65 25.21 6.39
N LEU A 107 -51.43 25.72 6.22
CA LEU A 107 -50.74 26.37 7.34
C LEU A 107 -49.75 27.43 6.83
N LYS A 108 -50.06 28.65 7.23
CA LYS A 108 -49.34 29.91 7.08
C LYS A 108 -47.81 29.74 7.06
N LYS A 109 -47.23 30.43 6.07
CA LYS A 109 -45.86 30.97 6.06
C LYS A 109 -45.51 31.54 7.44
N PRO A 110 -44.50 31.03 8.16
CA PRO A 110 -43.95 31.76 9.28
C PRO A 110 -43.10 32.89 8.72
N GLU A 111 -43.65 34.07 8.94
CA GLU A 111 -43.03 35.37 8.94
C GLU A 111 -41.70 35.37 9.71
N ASN A 112 -40.66 35.83 9.01
CA ASN A 112 -39.56 36.65 9.54
C ASN A 112 -39.13 36.33 10.99
N VAL A 113 -38.40 35.23 11.19
CA VAL A 113 -37.70 34.96 12.44
C VAL A 113 -36.51 35.91 12.54
N ARG A 114 -36.70 36.96 13.33
CA ARG A 114 -35.66 37.87 13.84
C ARG A 114 -34.53 37.07 14.52
N PRO A 115 -33.31 37.63 14.62
CA PRO A 115 -32.20 36.97 15.31
C PRO A 115 -32.60 36.70 16.76
N PHE A 116 -32.67 35.43 17.13
CA PHE A 116 -32.95 35.01 18.49
C PHE A 116 -31.83 35.52 19.39
N THR A 117 -32.17 36.48 20.25
CA THR A 117 -31.29 36.98 21.31
C THR A 117 -31.28 35.93 22.42
N ASP A 118 -30.08 35.60 22.90
CA ASP A 118 -29.71 34.43 23.72
C ASP A 118 -30.27 34.42 25.17
N THR A 119 -31.37 35.12 25.46
CA THR A 119 -31.73 35.49 26.84
C THR A 119 -32.74 34.56 27.54
N HIS A 120 -33.26 33.52 26.88
CA HIS A 120 -34.30 32.65 27.48
C HIS A 120 -34.08 31.15 27.22
N LEU A 121 -32.84 30.68 27.31
CA LEU A 121 -32.57 29.23 27.32
C LEU A 121 -32.93 28.66 28.72
N PRO A 122 -33.77 27.61 28.82
CA PRO A 122 -34.08 26.97 30.11
C PRO A 122 -32.81 26.58 30.87
N ASP A 123 -32.80 26.76 32.20
CA ASP A 123 -31.63 26.46 33.04
C ASP A 123 -31.14 25.01 32.92
N SER A 124 -32.03 24.08 32.57
CA SER A 124 -31.70 22.69 32.25
C SER A 124 -30.83 22.56 31.00
N ILE A 125 -31.07 23.33 29.95
CA ILE A 125 -30.23 23.28 28.73
C ILE A 125 -28.86 23.92 29.00
N ARG A 126 -28.80 24.93 29.88
CA ARG A 126 -27.55 25.61 30.23
C ARG A 126 -26.61 24.73 31.07
N LYS A 127 -27.15 24.00 32.06
CA LYS A 127 -26.39 23.02 32.86
C LYS A 127 -25.83 21.90 31.97
N GLU A 128 -26.61 21.46 30.99
CA GLU A 128 -26.23 20.33 30.15
C GLU A 128 -25.21 20.72 29.09
N ARG A 129 -25.28 21.95 28.55
CA ARG A 129 -24.17 22.51 27.75
C ARG A 129 -22.87 22.52 28.53
N LYS A 130 -22.90 22.89 29.81
CA LYS A 130 -21.70 22.90 30.65
C LYS A 130 -21.15 21.48 30.82
N ARG A 131 -22.02 20.51 31.09
CA ARG A 131 -21.65 19.08 31.19
C ARG A 131 -21.07 18.53 29.89
N VAL A 132 -21.63 18.89 28.73
CA VAL A 132 -21.10 18.50 27.42
C VAL A 132 -19.70 19.07 27.19
N LYS A 133 -19.47 20.33 27.57
CA LYS A 133 -18.14 20.96 27.48
C LYS A 133 -17.13 20.28 28.42
N GLU A 134 -17.54 19.89 29.63
CA GLU A 134 -16.71 19.14 30.57
C GLU A 134 -16.36 17.75 30.03
N LEU A 135 -17.32 17.01 29.47
CA LEU A 135 -17.07 15.71 28.85
C LEU A 135 -16.10 15.81 27.67
N TYR A 136 -16.21 16.86 26.87
CA TYR A 136 -15.27 17.13 25.78
C TYR A 136 -13.87 17.50 26.30
N ALA A 137 -13.79 18.30 27.35
CA ALA A 137 -12.52 18.66 28.01
C ALA A 137 -11.80 17.43 28.58
N LEU A 138 -12.56 16.41 29.01
CA LEU A 138 -12.03 15.10 29.44
C LEU A 138 -11.56 14.21 28.28
N GLY A 139 -11.62 14.67 27.03
CA GLY A 139 -11.09 13.96 25.86
C GLY A 139 -12.10 13.05 25.15
N ASN A 140 -13.38 13.11 25.50
CA ASN A 140 -14.41 12.37 24.78
C ASN A 140 -14.67 13.02 23.42
N SER A 141 -14.78 12.20 22.37
CA SER A 141 -15.13 12.66 21.03
C SER A 141 -16.60 13.09 20.94
N ALA A 142 -16.93 13.98 20.00
CA ALA A 142 -18.30 14.40 19.73
C ALA A 142 -19.25 13.22 19.52
N ARG A 143 -18.79 12.12 18.90
CA ARG A 143 -19.58 10.90 18.70
C ARG A 143 -19.92 10.18 19.99
N GLN A 144 -18.96 10.06 20.92
CA GLN A 144 -19.16 9.43 22.22
C GLN A 144 -20.12 10.25 23.08
N ILE A 145 -19.96 11.58 23.07
CA ILE A 145 -20.87 12.49 23.74
C ILE A 145 -22.28 12.32 23.17
N ARG A 146 -22.47 12.39 21.85
CA ARG A 146 -23.80 12.22 21.22
C ARG A 146 -24.47 10.89 21.60
N ALA A 147 -23.72 9.79 21.64
CA ALA A 147 -24.23 8.48 22.02
C ALA A 147 -24.77 8.44 23.47
N SER A 148 -24.17 9.22 24.38
CA SER A 148 -24.65 9.32 25.77
C SER A 148 -25.98 10.07 25.89
N PHE A 149 -26.25 11.04 25.01
CA PHE A 149 -27.48 11.83 25.01
C PHE A 149 -28.63 11.17 24.24
N VAL A 150 -28.35 10.36 23.22
CA VAL A 150 -29.40 9.66 22.45
C VAL A 150 -30.15 8.63 23.31
N ASN A 151 -29.52 8.12 24.37
CA ASN A 151 -30.16 7.16 25.30
C ASN A 151 -30.95 7.84 26.43
N THR A 152 -30.99 9.18 26.47
CA THR A 152 -31.74 9.92 27.49
C THR A 152 -32.96 10.57 26.83
N ASP A 153 -34.17 10.11 27.18
CA ASP A 153 -35.45 10.64 26.64
C ASP A 153 -35.76 12.11 27.03
N ALA A 154 -34.81 12.78 27.68
CA ALA A 154 -35.00 14.12 28.24
C ALA A 154 -34.85 15.26 27.21
N PHE A 155 -34.41 15.00 25.97
CA PHE A 155 -34.08 16.06 25.01
C PHE A 155 -34.67 15.86 23.62
N SER A 156 -35.15 16.96 23.03
CA SER A 156 -35.56 17.00 21.63
C SER A 156 -34.34 16.85 20.72
N PRO A 157 -34.47 16.18 19.55
CA PRO A 157 -33.40 16.10 18.56
C PRO A 157 -32.84 17.46 18.13
N ALA A 158 -33.66 18.52 18.16
CA ALA A 158 -33.24 19.88 17.82
C ALA A 158 -32.24 20.45 18.84
N ASP A 159 -32.47 20.20 20.14
CA ASP A 159 -31.61 20.69 21.23
C ASP A 159 -30.26 19.98 21.23
N ILE A 160 -30.26 18.66 21.00
CA ILE A 160 -29.04 17.86 20.85
C ILE A 160 -28.19 18.41 19.68
N ASN A 161 -28.82 18.69 18.54
CA ASN A 161 -28.10 19.20 17.38
C ASN A 161 -27.51 20.61 17.62
N SER A 162 -28.23 21.49 18.33
CA SER A 162 -27.73 22.82 18.69
C SER A 162 -26.49 22.73 19.60
N ILE A 163 -26.52 21.84 20.61
CA ILE A 163 -25.40 21.66 21.54
C ILE A 163 -24.19 21.01 20.84
N MET A 164 -24.43 20.02 19.98
CA MET A 164 -23.37 19.32 19.26
C MET A 164 -22.68 20.19 18.20
N ALA A 165 -23.38 21.15 17.59
CA ALA A 165 -22.79 22.05 16.60
C ALA A 165 -21.63 22.89 17.18
N GLU A 166 -21.71 23.28 18.46
CA GLU A 166 -20.63 24.02 19.13
C GLU A 166 -19.38 23.14 19.33
N ILE A 167 -19.56 21.87 19.72
CA ILE A 167 -18.47 20.90 19.91
C ILE A 167 -17.82 20.51 18.57
N GLU A 168 -18.63 20.28 17.53
CA GLU A 168 -18.13 19.98 16.18
C GLU A 168 -17.30 21.16 15.63
N GLY A 169 -17.67 22.41 15.95
CA GLY A 169 -16.88 23.60 15.65
C GLY A 169 -15.50 23.62 16.35
N LEU A 170 -15.45 23.19 17.62
CA LEU A 170 -14.20 23.07 18.38
C LEU A 170 -13.30 21.95 17.84
N GLU A 171 -13.86 20.80 17.49
CA GLU A 171 -13.12 19.69 16.86
C GLU A 171 -12.51 20.12 15.52
N LYS A 172 -13.28 20.82 14.68
CA LYS A 172 -12.79 21.35 13.41
C LYS A 172 -11.62 22.32 13.62
N LYS A 173 -11.74 23.25 14.56
CA LYS A 173 -10.66 24.20 14.90
C LYS A 173 -9.41 23.49 15.43
N LYS A 174 -9.58 22.45 16.26
CA LYS A 174 -8.47 21.63 16.77
C LYS A 174 -7.78 20.86 15.64
N HIS A 175 -8.56 20.24 14.75
CA HIS A 175 -8.05 19.53 13.57
C HIS A 175 -7.31 20.46 12.60
N ASP A 176 -7.84 21.66 12.35
CA ASP A 176 -7.18 22.65 11.50
C ASP A 176 -5.86 23.12 12.12
N ASN A 177 -5.83 23.35 13.43
CA ASN A 177 -4.59 23.68 14.14
C ASN A 177 -3.59 22.53 14.14
N GLN A 178 -4.04 21.28 14.31
CA GLN A 178 -3.18 20.11 14.22
C GLN A 178 -2.62 19.92 12.80
N ARG A 179 -3.45 20.10 11.76
CA ARG A 179 -3.00 20.06 10.37
C ARG A 179 -1.94 21.12 10.10
N LYS A 180 -2.15 22.37 10.52
CA LYS A 180 -1.15 23.44 10.40
C LYS A 180 0.16 23.08 11.08
N ARG A 181 0.12 22.55 12.31
CA ARG A 181 1.34 22.09 13.02
C ARG A 181 2.05 20.95 12.28
N LEU A 182 1.30 19.96 11.79
CA LEU A 182 1.86 18.85 11.02
C LEU A 182 2.52 19.34 9.72
N THR A 183 1.87 20.26 9.00
CA THR A 183 2.44 20.87 7.79
C THR A 183 3.73 21.61 8.10
N VAL A 184 3.79 22.39 9.18
CA VAL A 184 5.02 23.07 9.61
C VAL A 184 6.14 22.07 9.91
N ILE A 185 5.85 20.98 10.63
CA ILE A 185 6.84 19.93 10.92
C ILE A 185 7.36 19.28 9.63
N LEU A 186 6.47 18.97 8.69
CA LEU A 186 6.87 18.38 7.40
C LEU A 186 7.75 19.33 6.58
N VAL A 187 7.44 20.64 6.57
CA VAL A 187 8.28 21.64 5.90
C VAL A 187 9.66 21.73 6.55
N ILE A 188 9.76 21.73 7.88
CA ILE A 188 11.05 21.73 8.59
C ILE A 188 11.86 20.49 8.24
N MET A 189 11.25 19.30 8.25
CA MET A 189 11.91 18.05 7.87
C MET A 189 12.41 18.07 6.43
N PHE A 190 11.61 18.61 5.50
CA PHE A 190 11.99 18.74 4.10
C PHE A 190 13.19 19.66 3.91
N VAL A 191 13.20 20.83 4.57
CA VAL A 191 14.34 21.76 4.54
C VAL A 191 15.59 21.10 5.12
N PHE A 192 15.47 20.35 6.22
CA PHE A 192 16.59 19.64 6.83
C PHE A 192 17.21 18.60 5.88
N VAL A 193 16.39 17.83 5.17
CA VAL A 193 16.86 16.86 4.17
C VAL A 193 17.57 17.57 3.01
N LEU A 194 17.03 18.70 2.52
CA LEU A 194 17.70 19.49 1.48
C LEU A 194 19.06 20.01 1.95
N CYS A 195 19.18 20.50 3.20
CA CYS A 195 20.46 20.90 3.76
C CYS A 195 21.47 19.75 3.80
N ILE A 196 21.06 18.53 4.19
CA ILE A 196 21.93 17.35 4.17
C ILE A 196 22.39 17.04 2.74
N ILE A 197 21.47 17.03 1.78
CA ILE A 197 21.81 16.79 0.37
C ILE A 197 22.82 17.82 -0.13
N SER A 198 22.60 19.12 0.16
CA SER A 198 23.54 20.18 -0.20
C SER A 198 24.93 19.98 0.44
N CYS A 199 24.99 19.55 1.71
CA CYS A 199 26.26 19.21 2.36
C CYS A 199 26.96 18.03 1.67
N VAL A 200 26.23 16.96 1.33
CA VAL A 200 26.81 15.80 0.63
C VAL A 200 27.33 16.20 -0.76
N LEU A 201 26.54 16.96 -1.52
CA LEU A 201 26.96 17.44 -2.85
C LEU A 201 28.18 18.36 -2.76
N ALA A 202 28.26 19.26 -1.77
CA ALA A 202 29.44 20.09 -1.54
C ALA A 202 30.68 19.25 -1.20
N THR A 203 30.54 18.21 -0.38
CA THR A 203 31.67 17.30 -0.09
C THR A 203 32.11 16.47 -1.29
N GLN A 204 31.18 16.06 -2.17
CA GLN A 204 31.53 15.37 -3.41
C GLN A 204 32.20 16.29 -4.43
N ALA A 205 31.73 17.53 -4.57
CA ALA A 205 32.35 18.54 -5.43
C ALA A 205 33.77 18.91 -4.95
N TYR A 206 33.98 19.03 -3.63
CA TYR A 206 35.31 19.26 -3.07
C TYR A 206 36.25 18.07 -3.30
N ARG A 207 35.76 16.83 -3.20
CA ARG A 207 36.54 15.63 -3.54
C ARG A 207 36.88 15.55 -5.03
N ASN A 208 35.97 15.94 -5.91
CA ASN A 208 36.19 15.88 -7.35
C ASN A 208 36.97 17.08 -7.92
N GLY A 209 37.05 18.19 -7.17
CA GLY A 209 37.82 19.38 -7.55
C GLY A 209 39.34 19.26 -7.42
N PHE A 210 39.87 18.12 -6.97
CA PHE A 210 41.31 17.89 -6.77
C PHE A 210 41.89 16.73 -7.59
N ASN A 211 41.24 16.35 -8.70
CA ASN A 211 41.83 15.45 -9.70
C ASN A 211 41.81 16.13 -11.06
N ILE A 212 42.75 17.05 -11.28
CA ILE A 212 43.28 17.25 -12.63
C ILE A 212 44.35 16.16 -12.76
N ASP A 213 44.01 15.07 -13.42
CA ASP A 213 45.05 14.21 -13.99
C ASP A 213 44.68 13.76 -15.39
N LEU A 214 45.61 14.08 -16.29
CA LEU A 214 45.64 13.71 -17.68
C LEU A 214 46.01 12.23 -17.76
N THR A 215 45.14 11.38 -18.26
CA THR A 215 45.58 10.20 -19.02
C THR A 215 44.42 9.62 -19.81
N GLY A 216 44.56 9.66 -21.14
CA GLY A 216 43.77 8.85 -22.04
C GLY A 216 44.12 7.37 -21.85
N SER A 217 43.09 6.53 -21.90
CA SER A 217 43.22 5.13 -22.25
C SER A 217 41.87 4.67 -22.78
N ASN A 218 41.75 4.65 -24.11
CA ASN A 218 40.71 3.92 -24.80
C ASN A 218 40.96 2.42 -24.55
N GLN A 219 40.19 1.81 -23.67
CA GLN A 219 39.97 0.37 -23.68
C GLN A 219 38.50 0.12 -24.00
N THR A 220 38.24 -0.07 -25.30
CA THR A 220 37.01 -0.63 -25.84
C THR A 220 36.94 -2.09 -25.40
N HIS A 221 36.06 -2.38 -24.44
CA HIS A 221 35.72 -3.74 -24.03
C HIS A 221 34.74 -4.34 -25.05
N PRO A 222 35.01 -5.53 -25.61
CA PRO A 222 34.12 -6.17 -26.57
C PRO A 222 32.99 -6.92 -25.82
N THR A 223 31.95 -6.20 -25.39
CA THR A 223 30.75 -6.83 -24.78
C THR A 223 29.41 -6.19 -25.17
N ASP A 224 29.41 -5.21 -26.08
CA ASP A 224 28.18 -4.52 -26.53
C ASP A 224 27.20 -5.41 -27.32
N SER A 225 27.58 -6.64 -27.70
CA SER A 225 26.76 -7.49 -28.57
C SER A 225 25.67 -8.32 -27.87
N VAL A 226 25.67 -8.41 -26.53
CA VAL A 226 24.69 -9.22 -25.78
C VAL A 226 23.47 -8.41 -25.33
N ILE A 227 23.64 -7.11 -25.06
CA ILE A 227 22.56 -6.22 -24.58
C ILE A 227 21.55 -5.92 -25.71
N GLU A 228 22.00 -5.81 -26.95
CA GLU A 228 21.13 -5.47 -28.07
C GLU A 228 20.17 -6.61 -28.48
N LYS A 229 20.52 -7.86 -28.16
CA LYS A 229 19.69 -9.03 -28.47
C LYS A 229 18.52 -9.27 -27.51
N ASN A 230 18.58 -8.74 -26.28
CA ASN A 230 17.59 -9.00 -25.23
C ASN A 230 16.75 -7.77 -24.84
N ARG A 231 16.97 -6.64 -25.52
CA ARG A 231 16.17 -5.43 -25.33
C ARG A 231 14.98 -5.48 -26.29
N ILE A 232 13.77 -5.68 -25.75
CA ILE A 232 12.56 -5.53 -26.55
C ILE A 232 12.42 -4.03 -26.83
N GLN A 233 12.67 -3.63 -28.07
CA GLN A 233 12.41 -2.27 -28.52
C GLN A 233 10.91 -2.00 -28.35
N SER A 234 10.55 -0.85 -27.77
CA SER A 234 9.15 -0.42 -27.57
C SER A 234 8.36 -0.49 -28.88
N GLU A 235 9.05 -0.35 -30.00
CA GLU A 235 8.55 -0.39 -31.35
C GLU A 235 8.09 -1.80 -31.79
N GLN A 236 8.50 -2.86 -31.10
CA GLN A 236 8.12 -4.24 -31.43
C GLN A 236 6.89 -4.74 -30.65
N LEU A 237 6.38 -3.93 -29.72
CA LEU A 237 5.20 -4.28 -28.93
C LEU A 237 3.91 -3.87 -29.63
N PRO A 238 2.83 -4.68 -29.54
CA PRO A 238 1.51 -4.32 -30.02
C PRO A 238 1.03 -2.96 -29.48
N GLU A 239 0.34 -2.19 -30.32
CA GLU A 239 -0.25 -0.86 -30.04
C GLU A 239 -0.81 -0.68 -28.61
N PRO A 240 -1.61 -1.63 -28.05
CA PRO A 240 -2.18 -1.45 -26.72
C PRO A 240 -1.15 -1.44 -25.59
N LEU A 241 0.01 -2.07 -25.78
CA LEU A 241 1.03 -2.22 -24.72
C LEU A 241 2.03 -1.05 -24.69
N ARG A 242 2.17 -0.34 -25.82
CA ARG A 242 3.04 0.83 -25.92
C ARG A 242 2.60 1.99 -25.03
N THR A 243 1.29 2.13 -24.79
CA THR A 243 0.71 3.21 -23.96
C THR A 243 0.91 3.01 -22.46
N PHE A 244 1.26 1.79 -22.02
CA PHE A 244 1.47 1.47 -20.60
C PHE A 244 2.94 1.57 -20.16
N ILE A 245 3.88 1.76 -21.09
CA ILE A 245 5.31 1.83 -20.80
C ILE A 245 5.67 3.32 -20.69
N PRO A 246 6.12 3.81 -19.51
CA PRO A 246 6.54 5.20 -19.36
C PRO A 246 7.66 5.53 -20.35
N ALA A 247 7.66 6.75 -20.89
CA ALA A 247 8.73 7.22 -21.75
C ALA A 247 10.09 7.06 -21.05
N GLY A 248 11.00 6.29 -21.65
CA GLY A 248 12.33 5.98 -21.09
C GLY A 248 12.44 4.66 -20.31
N ALA A 249 11.34 3.92 -20.10
CA ALA A 249 11.40 2.60 -19.49
C ALA A 249 11.84 1.54 -20.51
N SER A 250 12.85 0.74 -20.17
CA SER A 250 13.34 -0.38 -20.99
C SER A 250 12.72 -1.68 -20.48
N ILE A 251 12.02 -2.42 -21.35
CA ILE A 251 11.61 -3.79 -21.03
C ILE A 251 12.83 -4.70 -21.20
N ILE A 252 13.31 -5.20 -20.07
CA ILE A 252 14.36 -6.20 -20.02
C ILE A 252 13.64 -7.55 -19.99
N ASN A 253 13.93 -8.42 -20.96
CA ASN A 253 13.60 -9.84 -20.84
C ASN A 253 14.86 -10.53 -20.29
N PRO A 254 15.03 -10.62 -18.95
CA PRO A 254 16.27 -11.14 -18.40
C PRO A 254 16.41 -12.62 -18.78
N PRO A 255 17.57 -13.06 -19.27
CA PRO A 255 17.81 -14.49 -19.50
C PRO A 255 17.62 -15.25 -18.20
N THR A 256 16.97 -16.42 -18.27
CA THR A 256 16.78 -17.29 -17.10
C THR A 256 18.15 -17.74 -16.57
N PRO A 257 18.42 -17.59 -15.26
CA PRO A 257 19.67 -18.06 -14.69
C PRO A 257 19.87 -19.56 -14.91
N GLN A 258 21.07 -19.95 -15.31
CA GLN A 258 21.46 -21.36 -15.53
C GLN A 258 22.48 -21.77 -14.48
N VAL A 259 22.30 -22.94 -13.88
CA VAL A 259 23.21 -23.47 -12.86
C VAL A 259 23.99 -24.62 -13.46
N GLN A 260 25.31 -24.49 -13.46
CA GLN A 260 26.23 -25.57 -13.81
C GLN A 260 26.95 -26.03 -12.54
N LEU A 261 26.63 -27.23 -12.07
CA LEU A 261 27.38 -27.86 -10.98
C LEU A 261 28.77 -28.22 -11.48
N LEU A 262 29.79 -27.84 -10.71
CA LEU A 262 31.18 -28.19 -10.99
C LEU A 262 31.53 -29.47 -10.23
N SER A 263 32.42 -30.27 -10.81
CA SER A 263 33.04 -31.34 -10.02
C SER A 263 33.89 -30.71 -8.91
N PRO A 264 33.90 -31.27 -7.69
CA PRO A 264 34.77 -30.79 -6.63
C PRO A 264 36.22 -31.00 -7.03
N ALA A 265 36.82 -29.98 -7.64
CA ALA A 265 38.25 -29.92 -7.79
C ALA A 265 38.85 -29.87 -6.39
N ILE A 266 39.74 -30.82 -6.10
CA ILE A 266 40.53 -30.87 -4.87
C ILE A 266 41.34 -29.56 -4.79
N GLY A 267 40.79 -28.51 -4.15
CA GLY A 267 41.51 -27.24 -3.99
C GLY A 267 40.71 -25.92 -3.96
N GLN A 268 39.40 -25.89 -4.23
CA GLN A 268 38.63 -24.62 -4.17
C GLN A 268 37.72 -24.49 -2.92
N SER A 269 38.23 -24.92 -1.76
CA SER A 269 37.70 -24.46 -0.48
C SER A 269 38.26 -23.06 -0.19
N GLY A 270 37.58 -22.02 -0.68
CA GLY A 270 37.95 -20.64 -0.40
C GLY A 270 37.58 -20.26 1.03
N ARG A 271 38.45 -19.50 1.72
CA ARG A 271 38.02 -18.77 2.92
C ARG A 271 37.00 -17.71 2.50
N CYS A 272 36.06 -17.37 3.39
CA CYS A 272 35.12 -16.29 3.08
C CYS A 272 35.88 -14.98 2.81
N PRO A 273 35.55 -14.26 1.73
CA PRO A 273 36.14 -12.96 1.44
C PRO A 273 35.92 -11.97 2.58
N ARG A 274 36.89 -11.10 2.81
CA ARG A 274 36.86 -10.09 3.88
C ARG A 274 36.47 -8.71 3.38
N ASN A 275 36.58 -8.49 2.08
CA ASN A 275 36.30 -7.22 1.44
C ASN A 275 35.72 -7.46 0.03
N PRO A 276 35.07 -6.46 -0.57
CA PRO A 276 34.44 -6.60 -1.87
C PRO A 276 35.40 -6.98 -3.01
N LEU A 277 36.68 -6.61 -2.91
CA LEU A 277 37.71 -6.96 -3.89
C LEU A 277 38.02 -8.48 -3.86
N GLU A 278 38.21 -9.04 -2.66
CA GLU A 278 38.35 -10.49 -2.48
C GLU A 278 37.08 -11.24 -2.93
N ALA A 279 35.90 -10.66 -2.71
CA ALA A 279 34.63 -11.25 -3.15
C ALA A 279 34.54 -11.30 -4.68
N ALA A 280 34.90 -10.21 -5.38
CA ALA A 280 34.99 -10.20 -6.83
C ALA A 280 36.02 -11.20 -7.38
N GLN A 281 37.15 -11.37 -6.70
CA GLN A 281 38.17 -12.35 -7.11
C GLN A 281 37.69 -13.80 -6.92
N LEU A 282 36.98 -14.09 -5.83
CA LEU A 282 36.52 -15.45 -5.52
C LEU A 282 35.25 -15.84 -6.29
N PHE A 283 34.28 -14.93 -6.36
CA PHE A 283 32.96 -15.19 -6.91
C PHE A 283 32.79 -14.69 -8.34
N GLY A 284 33.61 -13.74 -8.79
CA GLY A 284 33.41 -13.01 -10.04
C GLY A 284 32.60 -11.72 -9.86
N GLY A 285 32.32 -11.04 -10.97
CA GLY A 285 31.65 -9.74 -10.99
C GLY A 285 32.54 -8.57 -10.56
N SER A 286 31.94 -7.38 -10.42
CA SER A 286 32.67 -6.16 -10.07
C SER A 286 32.71 -5.93 -8.56
N ALA A 287 33.86 -5.50 -8.05
CA ALA A 287 34.10 -5.31 -6.62
C ALA A 287 33.20 -4.23 -5.99
N ASP A 288 32.88 -3.17 -6.73
CA ASP A 288 32.00 -2.08 -6.26
C ASP A 288 30.53 -2.51 -6.08
N THR A 289 30.14 -3.64 -6.66
CA THR A 289 28.78 -4.17 -6.55
C THR A 289 28.59 -5.07 -5.34
N TRP A 290 29.68 -5.65 -4.81
CA TRP A 290 29.63 -6.55 -3.67
C TRP A 290 29.45 -5.81 -2.35
N GLN A 291 28.43 -6.19 -1.58
CA GLN A 291 28.13 -5.67 -0.26
C GLN A 291 28.20 -6.78 0.77
N ALA A 292 28.86 -6.54 1.90
CA ALA A 292 28.86 -7.48 3.01
C ALA A 292 27.44 -7.57 3.60
N ALA A 293 26.92 -8.80 3.74
CA ALA A 293 25.64 -9.05 4.38
C ALA A 293 25.88 -9.33 5.87
N ASP A 294 25.63 -8.31 6.70
CA ASP A 294 25.94 -8.29 8.14
C ASP A 294 25.37 -9.47 8.94
N MET A 295 24.28 -10.08 8.47
CA MET A 295 23.56 -11.10 9.26
C MET A 295 24.18 -12.49 9.21
N ASN A 296 24.88 -12.87 8.12
CA ASN A 296 25.25 -14.28 7.87
C ASN A 296 26.71 -14.50 7.42
N ARG A 297 27.63 -13.56 7.67
CA ARG A 297 29.00 -13.61 7.09
C ARG A 297 28.96 -13.88 5.58
N GLY A 298 27.99 -13.24 4.91
CA GLY A 298 27.69 -13.47 3.52
C GLY A 298 27.95 -12.25 2.66
N TRP A 299 27.66 -12.39 1.38
CA TRP A 299 27.87 -11.37 0.37
C TRP A 299 26.62 -11.20 -0.47
N LEU A 300 26.21 -9.96 -0.71
CA LEU A 300 25.12 -9.57 -1.59
C LEU A 300 25.70 -8.90 -2.84
N TYR A 301 25.20 -9.30 -4.01
CA TYR A 301 25.51 -8.69 -5.29
C TYR A 301 24.23 -8.31 -6.01
N ILE A 302 24.14 -7.07 -6.48
CA ILE A 302 23.00 -6.55 -7.28
C ILE A 302 23.55 -5.74 -8.45
N ALA A 303 23.48 -6.28 -9.66
CA ALA A 303 23.95 -5.60 -10.87
C ALA A 303 22.80 -5.18 -11.80
N LYS A 304 23.11 -4.20 -12.65
CA LYS A 304 22.23 -3.78 -13.76
C LYS A 304 22.31 -4.71 -14.97
N GLU A 305 23.39 -5.48 -15.07
CA GLU A 305 23.69 -6.39 -16.16
C GLU A 305 23.84 -7.82 -15.63
N PRO A 306 23.47 -8.84 -16.42
CA PRO A 306 23.60 -10.22 -16.01
C PRO A 306 25.09 -10.59 -15.90
N VAL A 307 25.46 -11.26 -14.81
CA VAL A 307 26.84 -11.72 -14.57
C VAL A 307 26.88 -13.22 -14.32
N ASN A 308 28.05 -13.81 -14.51
CA ASN A 308 28.32 -15.19 -14.11
C ASN A 308 29.01 -15.18 -12.75
N ILE A 309 28.43 -15.89 -11.78
CA ILE A 309 28.92 -15.96 -10.41
C ILE A 309 29.32 -17.38 -10.07
N THR A 310 30.53 -17.55 -9.54
CA THR A 310 31.07 -18.81 -9.05
C THR A 310 30.77 -18.94 -7.56
N VAL A 311 30.21 -20.07 -7.17
CA VAL A 311 29.96 -20.45 -5.78
C VAL A 311 30.97 -21.53 -5.41
N PRO A 312 31.97 -21.26 -4.56
CA PRO A 312 32.98 -22.23 -4.16
C PRO A 312 32.42 -23.42 -3.36
N ALA A 313 33.24 -24.46 -3.18
CA ALA A 313 32.88 -25.57 -2.32
C ALA A 313 32.66 -25.10 -0.86
N ASN A 314 31.72 -25.72 -0.16
CA ASN A 314 31.28 -25.37 1.20
C ASN A 314 30.64 -23.98 1.34
N MET A 315 30.22 -23.37 0.23
CA MET A 315 29.41 -22.16 0.25
C MET A 315 28.04 -22.45 -0.37
N SER A 316 27.04 -21.71 0.07
CA SER A 316 25.70 -21.75 -0.52
C SER A 316 25.36 -20.40 -1.11
N ALA A 317 24.53 -20.39 -2.14
CA ALA A 317 24.07 -19.16 -2.75
C ALA A 317 22.57 -19.17 -2.99
N GLY A 318 21.90 -18.06 -2.67
CA GLY A 318 20.50 -17.80 -2.99
C GLY A 318 20.40 -16.75 -4.10
N TYR A 319 19.70 -17.06 -5.18
CA TYR A 319 19.56 -16.18 -6.35
C TYR A 319 18.10 -16.08 -6.80
N LEU A 320 17.77 -14.99 -7.49
CA LEU A 320 16.42 -14.74 -7.98
C LEU A 320 16.24 -15.24 -9.41
N VAL A 321 15.15 -15.93 -9.64
CA VAL A 321 14.66 -16.30 -10.97
C VAL A 321 13.39 -15.50 -11.24
N PHE A 322 13.39 -14.76 -12.35
CA PHE A 322 12.21 -14.06 -12.84
C PHE A 322 11.56 -14.91 -13.93
N ASP A 323 10.37 -15.40 -13.66
CA ASP A 323 9.47 -15.92 -14.69
C ASP A 323 8.37 -14.88 -14.95
N LEU A 324 7.71 -14.96 -16.11
CA LEU A 324 6.60 -14.08 -16.51
C LEU A 324 5.43 -14.08 -15.50
N SER A 325 5.35 -15.11 -14.65
CA SER A 325 4.25 -15.33 -13.71
C SER A 325 4.65 -15.33 -12.24
N SER A 326 5.95 -15.44 -11.90
CA SER A 326 6.42 -15.51 -10.52
C SER A 326 7.85 -15.01 -10.35
N MET A 327 8.14 -14.55 -9.15
CA MET A 327 9.50 -14.24 -8.69
C MET A 327 9.84 -15.27 -7.61
N GLU A 328 10.85 -16.09 -7.87
CA GLU A 328 11.23 -17.19 -6.99
C GLU A 328 12.69 -17.06 -6.57
N MET A 329 12.96 -17.34 -5.29
CA MET A 329 14.32 -17.49 -4.80
C MET A 329 14.71 -18.97 -4.91
N ARG A 330 15.82 -19.26 -5.58
CA ARG A 330 16.41 -20.60 -5.64
C ARG A 330 17.75 -20.61 -4.94
N SER A 331 18.16 -21.79 -4.48
CA SER A 331 19.44 -21.98 -3.79
C SER A 331 20.29 -23.05 -4.45
N VAL A 332 21.61 -22.88 -4.42
CA VAL A 332 22.59 -23.88 -4.82
C VAL A 332 23.67 -24.00 -3.76
N ILE A 333 24.21 -25.19 -3.56
CA ILE A 333 25.41 -25.44 -2.76
C ILE A 333 26.55 -25.68 -3.74
N GLY A 334 27.66 -24.96 -3.56
CA GLY A 334 28.82 -25.07 -4.44
C GLY A 334 29.60 -26.39 -4.26
N PRO A 335 30.49 -26.72 -5.20
CA PRO A 335 31.00 -25.84 -6.23
C PRO A 335 30.07 -25.75 -7.46
N ALA A 336 29.71 -24.54 -7.87
CA ALA A 336 28.79 -24.29 -8.99
C ALA A 336 29.08 -22.95 -9.67
N VAL A 337 28.70 -22.81 -10.94
CA VAL A 337 28.62 -21.51 -11.63
C VAL A 337 27.17 -21.21 -11.94
N ILE A 338 26.70 -20.05 -11.50
CA ILE A 338 25.39 -19.52 -11.85
C ILE A 338 25.60 -18.46 -12.93
N GLN A 339 25.03 -18.71 -14.10
CA GLN A 339 25.10 -17.80 -15.24
C GLN A 339 23.87 -16.89 -15.26
N ASN A 340 24.03 -15.69 -15.81
CA ASN A 340 22.93 -14.75 -16.05
C ASN A 340 22.21 -14.25 -14.78
N VAL A 341 22.93 -14.05 -13.68
CA VAL A 341 22.35 -13.55 -12.42
C VAL A 341 22.44 -12.04 -12.33
N TYR A 342 21.35 -11.42 -11.88
CA TYR A 342 21.30 -9.99 -11.54
C TYR A 342 21.42 -9.76 -10.04
N MET A 343 20.88 -10.67 -9.24
CA MET A 343 20.92 -10.61 -7.78
C MET A 343 21.23 -11.98 -7.21
N ILE A 344 22.23 -12.02 -6.34
CA ILE A 344 22.65 -13.23 -5.63
C ILE A 344 23.13 -12.88 -4.22
N THR A 345 22.88 -13.79 -3.31
CA THR A 345 23.44 -13.81 -1.95
C THR A 345 24.30 -15.05 -1.82
N ILE A 346 25.49 -14.93 -1.23
CA ILE A 346 26.39 -16.05 -0.95
C ILE A 346 26.59 -16.13 0.56
N SER A 347 26.42 -17.32 1.14
CA SER A 347 26.71 -17.64 2.54
C SER A 347 27.99 -18.46 2.62
N CYS A 348 28.90 -18.02 3.48
CA CYS A 348 30.14 -18.71 3.80
C CYS A 348 30.00 -19.38 5.19
N GLU A 349 29.36 -20.54 5.27
CA GLU A 349 29.26 -21.28 6.54
C GLU A 349 30.55 -22.03 6.91
#